data_AF-A0A640S430-F1
#
_entry.id   AF-A0A640S430-F1
#
_cell.length_a   1.000
_cell.length_b   1.000
_cell.length_c   1.000
_cell.angle_alpha   90.00
_cell.angle_beta   90.00
_cell.angle_gamma   90.00
#
_symmetry.space_group_name_H-M   'P 1'
#
loop_
_entity.id
_entity.type
_entity.pdbx_description
1 polymer ?
#
loop_
_entity_poly.entity_id
_entity_poly.type
_entity_poly.pdbx_seq_one_letter_code
_entity_poly.pdbx_strand_id
1 'polypeptide(L)' 'MRRFLPDRITRVLPCRMNPGKVFDSPCHCAPQVAEGYRAMDGRRAIKTLLRP' A
#
# COMPACT_ATOMS: atom_id res chain seq x y z
N MET A 1 6.69 19.13 -4.48
CA MET A 1 6.96 18.64 -5.86
C MET A 1 6.15 17.38 -6.16
N ARG A 2 5.48 17.29 -7.31
CA ARG A 2 4.64 16.13 -7.75
C ARG A 2 5.12 15.51 -9.07
N ARG A 3 6.40 15.71 -9.41
CA ARG A 3 6.98 15.41 -10.74
C ARG A 3 6.77 13.96 -11.23
N PHE A 4 6.72 12.98 -10.34
CA PHE A 4 6.58 11.56 -10.70
C PHE A 4 5.14 11.06 -10.76
N LEU A 5 4.16 11.84 -10.27
CA LEU A 5 2.76 11.42 -10.25
C LEU A 5 2.16 11.25 -11.66
N PRO A 6 2.37 12.18 -12.63
CA PRO A 6 1.82 12.04 -13.97
C PRO A 6 2.25 10.74 -14.66
N ASP A 7 3.55 10.44 -14.65
CA ASP A 7 4.12 9.22 -15.23
C ASP A 7 3.54 7.94 -14.58
N ARG A 8 3.46 7.90 -13.25
CA ARG A 8 2.94 6.73 -12.54
C ARG A 8 1.45 6.48 -12.83
N ILE A 9 0.64 7.53 -12.90
CA ILE A 9 -0.78 7.44 -13.24
C ILE A 9 -0.94 6.84 -14.65
N THR A 10 -0.17 7.35 -15.62
CA THR A 10 -0.20 6.86 -17.01
C THR A 10 0.24 5.40 -17.14
N ARG A 11 1.02 4.85 -16.21
CA ARG A 11 1.40 3.42 -16.22
C ARG A 11 0.38 2.54 -15.50
N VAL A 12 -0.26 3.03 -14.45
CA VAL A 12 -1.19 2.25 -13.62
C VAL A 12 -2.58 2.14 -14.25
N LEU A 13 -3.13 3.24 -14.77
CA LEU A 13 -4.48 3.25 -15.36
C LEU A 13 -4.68 2.29 -16.55
N PRO A 14 -3.74 2.18 -17.53
CA PRO A 14 -3.84 1.17 -18.60
C PRO A 14 -3.32 -0.21 -18.16
N CYS A 15 -3.22 -0.48 -16.85
CA CYS A 15 -2.75 -1.75 -16.29
C CYS A 15 -1.34 -2.19 -16.73
N ARG A 16 -0.47 -1.27 -17.19
CA ARG A 16 0.94 -1.61 -17.48
C ARG A 16 1.76 -1.91 -16.22
N MET A 17 1.28 -1.44 -15.06
CA MET A 17 1.86 -1.71 -13.75
C MET A 17 0.74 -1.98 -12.75
N ASN A 18 0.90 -3.04 -11.95
CA ASN A 18 -0.03 -3.34 -10.85
C ASN A 18 0.62 -3.03 -9.49
N PRO A 19 0.44 -1.81 -8.94
CA PRO A 19 0.94 -1.46 -7.62
C PRO A 19 0.17 -2.18 -6.50
N GLY A 20 -0.97 -2.83 -6.78
CA GLY A 20 -1.73 -3.61 -5.82
C GLY A 20 -0.92 -4.76 -5.20
N LYS A 21 0.08 -5.28 -5.92
CA LYS A 21 0.93 -6.39 -5.46
C LYS A 21 1.79 -6.07 -4.24
N VAL A 22 2.03 -4.80 -3.92
CA VAL A 22 2.79 -4.45 -2.71
C VAL A 22 1.95 -4.49 -1.44
N PHE A 23 0.61 -4.54 -1.56
CA PHE A 23 -0.30 -4.64 -0.42
C PHE A 23 -0.51 -6.10 -0.05
N ASP A 24 0.31 -6.59 0.86
CA ASP A 24 0.37 -7.99 1.26
C ASP A 24 -0.47 -8.30 2.51
N SER A 25 -0.82 -7.28 3.30
CA SER A 25 -1.57 -7.44 4.54
C SER A 25 -2.82 -6.54 4.58
N PRO A 26 -4.05 -7.09 4.61
CA PRO A 26 -5.25 -6.33 4.92
C PRO A 26 -5.38 -6.11 6.43
N CYS A 27 -5.70 -4.89 6.85
CA CYS A 27 -5.93 -4.55 8.26
C CYS A 27 -7.30 -3.87 8.40
N HIS A 28 -8.12 -4.32 9.36
CA HIS A 28 -9.44 -3.75 9.61
C HIS A 28 -9.36 -2.60 10.64
N CYS A 29 -10.20 -1.58 10.48
CA CYS A 29 -10.07 -0.30 11.16
C CYS A 29 -10.24 -0.32 12.70
N ALA A 30 -9.56 0.65 13.34
CA ALA A 30 -9.45 1.04 14.76
C ALA A 30 -8.39 0.32 15.65
N PRO A 31 -8.55 -0.92 16.17
CA PRO A 31 -7.56 -1.48 17.09
C PRO A 31 -6.30 -2.04 16.40
N GLN A 32 -6.39 -2.44 15.13
CA GLN A 32 -5.32 -3.17 14.43
C GLN A 32 -4.34 -2.27 13.66
N VAL A 33 -4.59 -0.95 13.60
CA VAL A 33 -3.71 -0.02 12.86
C VAL A 33 -2.28 -0.01 13.42
N ALA A 34 -2.15 -0.03 14.76
CA ALA A 34 -0.85 -0.11 15.43
C ALA A 34 -0.12 -1.43 15.13
N GLU A 35 -0.87 -2.52 14.95
CA GLU A 35 -0.32 -3.82 14.54
C GLU A 35 0.20 -3.78 13.10
N GLY A 36 -0.53 -3.14 12.18
CA GLY A 36 -0.06 -2.88 10.82
C GLY A 36 1.28 -2.14 10.79
N TYR A 37 1.43 -1.10 11.61
CA TYR A 37 2.71 -0.40 11.75
C TYR A 37 3.82 -1.30 12.30
N ARG A 38 3.54 -2.07 13.36
CA ARG A 38 4.53 -3.03 13.92
C ARG A 38 4.90 -4.14 12.93
N ALA A 39 3.98 -4.57 12.08
CA ALA A 39 4.23 -5.56 11.05
C ALA A 39 5.12 -5.01 9.93
N MET A 40 4.89 -3.76 9.51
CA MET A 40 5.77 -3.09 8.54
C MET A 40 7.18 -2.84 9.11
N ASP A 41 7.28 -2.37 10.36
CA ASP A 41 8.55 -2.13 11.04
C ASP A 41 9.37 -3.42 11.22
N GLY A 42 8.70 -4.50 11.63
CA GLY A 42 9.30 -5.82 11.76
C GLY A 42 9.55 -6.57 10.44
N ARG A 43 9.35 -5.92 9.28
CA ARG A 43 9.40 -6.54 7.93
C ARG A 43 8.56 -7.81 7.78
N ARG A 44 7.49 -7.93 8.57
CA ARG A 44 6.46 -8.96 8.41
C ARG A 44 5.42 -8.57 7.36
N ALA A 45 5.36 -7.29 7.00
CA ALA A 45 4.54 -6.78 5.91
C ALA A 45 5.29 -5.75 5.05
N ILE A 46 4.95 -5.67 3.76
CA ILE A 46 5.49 -4.69 2.79
C ILE A 46 4.64 -3.41 2.81
N LYS A 47 3.33 -3.56 2.59
CA LYS A 47 2.34 -2.49 2.74
C LYS A 47 1.04 -3.05 3.30
N THR A 48 0.58 -2.46 4.39
CA THR A 48 -0.72 -2.77 4.94
C THR A 48 -1.80 -1.90 4.29
N LEU A 49 -2.87 -2.53 3.79
CA LEU A 49 -4.05 -1.82 3.29
C LEU A 49 -5.12 -1.78 4.38
N LEU A 50 -5.43 -0.57 4.85
CA LEU A 50 -6.54 -0.36 5.78
C LEU A 50 -7.87 -0.50 5.04
N ARG A 51 -8.73 -1.36 5.57
CA ARG A 51 -10.11 -1.52 5.11
C ARG A 51 -11.06 -1.05 6.23
N PRO A 52 -12.10 -0.26 5.87
CA PRO A 52 -13.10 0.20 6.82
C PRO A 52 -13.82 -0.97 7.50
#